data_AF-A0A5J4FBU8-F1
#
_entry.id   AF-A0A5J4FBU8-F1
#
_cell.length_a   1.000
_cell.length_b   1.000
_cell.length_c   1.000
_cell.angle_alpha   90.00
_cell.angle_beta   90.00
_cell.angle_gamma   90.00
#
_symmetry.space_group_name_H-M   'P 1'
#
loop_
_entity.id
_entity.type
_entity.pdbx_description
1 polymer ?
#
loop_
_entity_poly.entity_id
_entity_poly.type
_entity_poly.pdbx_seq_one_letter_code
_entity_poly.pdbx_strand_id
1 'polypeptide(L)'
;MNNQLVKTLAQIIRSLSEEEKQQLERELTSNGAIEAIKDYQKLSFCQTATPEEWIKAFEEWAESHRDKNFPQLSDQDISRESIYGERG
;
A
#
# COMPACT_ATOMS: atom_id res chain seq x y z
N MET A 1 6.66 -18.70 -13.98
CA MET A 1 6.44 -18.82 -12.52
C MET A 1 6.60 -20.28 -12.11
N ASN A 2 7.40 -20.59 -11.08
CA ASN A 2 7.63 -21.99 -10.67
C ASN A 2 6.44 -22.51 -9.85
N ASN A 3 5.44 -23.09 -10.54
CA ASN A 3 4.18 -23.52 -9.93
C ASN A 3 4.35 -24.61 -8.86
N GLN A 4 5.46 -25.36 -8.87
CA GLN A 4 5.73 -26.37 -7.84
C GLN A 4 6.16 -25.71 -6.52
N LEU A 5 7.04 -24.70 -6.60
CA LEU A 5 7.49 -23.95 -5.42
C LEU A 5 6.31 -23.34 -4.65
N VAL A 6 5.39 -22.69 -5.37
CA VAL A 6 4.21 -22.04 -4.78
C VAL A 6 3.30 -23.08 -4.09
N LYS A 7 3.10 -24.25 -4.71
CA LYS A 7 2.31 -25.34 -4.11
C LYS A 7 2.94 -25.87 -2.83
N THR A 8 4.25 -26.09 -2.83
CA THR A 8 4.97 -26.56 -1.65
C THR A 8 4.90 -25.54 -0.51
N LEU A 9 5.10 -24.25 -0.80
CA LEU A 9 4.98 -23.18 0.20
C LEU A 9 3.56 -23.12 0.80
N ALA A 10 2.52 -23.21 -0.04
CA ALA A 10 1.13 -23.22 0.45
C ALA A 10 0.84 -24.43 1.34
N GLN A 11 1.40 -25.60 1.02
CA GLN A 11 1.29 -26.78 1.87
C GLN A 11 1.98 -26.60 3.22
N ILE A 12 3.20 -26.04 3.22
CA ILE A 12 3.95 -25.75 4.45
C ILE A 12 3.18 -24.78 5.33
N ILE A 13 2.72 -23.64 4.78
CA ILE A 13 1.97 -22.62 5.53
C ILE A 13 0.70 -23.21 6.17
N ARG A 14 0.01 -24.11 5.47
CA ARG A 14 -1.20 -24.78 5.99
C ARG A 14 -0.89 -25.77 7.11
N SER A 15 0.31 -26.36 7.13
CA SER A 15 0.71 -27.29 8.20
C SER A 15 1.26 -26.60 9.45
N LEU A 16 1.51 -25.28 9.41
CA LEU A 16 2.03 -24.55 10.56
C LEU A 16 1.00 -24.47 11.70
N SER A 17 1.49 -24.59 12.94
CA SER A 17 0.73 -24.28 14.14
C SER A 17 0.45 -22.77 14.25
N GLU A 18 -0.42 -22.38 15.17
CA GLU A 18 -0.75 -20.95 15.35
C GLU A 18 0.45 -20.15 15.88
N GLU A 19 1.25 -20.77 16.76
CA GLU A 19 2.48 -20.19 17.29
C GLU A 19 3.54 -20.00 16.20
N GLU A 20 3.68 -20.97 15.31
CA GLU A 20 4.61 -20.91 14.18
C GLU A 20 4.18 -19.85 13.15
N LYS A 21 2.87 -19.68 12.93
CA LYS A 21 2.36 -18.57 12.08
C LYS A 21 2.66 -17.21 12.68
N GLN A 22 2.43 -17.03 13.98
CA GLN A 22 2.76 -15.78 14.66
C GLN A 22 4.26 -15.49 14.61
N GLN A 23 5.10 -16.52 14.72
CA GLN A 23 6.54 -16.36 14.55
C GLN A 23 6.91 -15.99 13.11
N LEU A 24 6.31 -16.65 12.11
CA LEU A 24 6.49 -16.30 10.71
C LEU A 24 6.11 -14.84 10.43
N GLU A 25 4.96 -14.38 10.93
CA GLU A 25 4.54 -12.98 10.78
C GLU A 25 5.53 -11.99 11.40
N ARG A 26 6.06 -12.30 12.60
CA ARG A 26 7.10 -11.48 13.25
C ARG A 26 8.38 -11.41 12.43
N GLU A 27 8.83 -12.53 11.86
CA GLU A 27 10.02 -12.58 11.01
C GLU A 27 9.83 -11.84 9.69
N LEU A 28 8.65 -11.99 9.06
CA LEU A 28 8.30 -11.27 7.83
C LEU A 28 8.21 -9.76 8.06
N THR A 29 7.72 -9.35 9.23
CA THR A 29 7.68 -7.95 9.65
C THR A 29 9.09 -7.42 9.91
N SER A 30 9.91 -8.15 10.68
CA SER A 30 11.27 -7.75 11.05
C SER A 30 12.18 -7.59 9.84
N ASN A 31 12.05 -8.47 8.85
CA ASN A 31 12.86 -8.43 7.63
C ASN A 31 12.30 -7.47 6.56
N GLY A 32 11.25 -6.71 6.87
CA GLY A 32 10.64 -5.73 5.97
C GLY A 32 9.94 -6.32 4.74
N ALA A 33 9.78 -7.65 4.68
CA ALA A 33 9.18 -8.34 3.54
C ALA A 33 7.73 -7.91 3.31
N ILE A 34 6.98 -7.65 4.39
CA ILE A 34 5.60 -7.17 4.31
C ILE A 34 5.52 -5.79 3.63
N GLU A 35 6.41 -4.86 4.01
CA GLU A 35 6.43 -3.52 3.41
C GLU A 35 6.89 -3.56 1.96
N ALA A 36 7.90 -4.39 1.63
CA ALA A 36 8.32 -4.59 0.25
C ALA A 36 7.20 -5.18 -0.63
N ILE A 37 6.38 -6.10 -0.10
CA ILE A 37 5.20 -6.64 -0.81
C ILE A 37 4.14 -5.56 -1.02
N LYS A 38 3.84 -4.76 0.02
CA LYS A 38 2.89 -3.65 -0.10
C LYS A 38 3.35 -2.63 -1.14
N ASP A 39 4.63 -2.29 -1.15
CA ASP A 39 5.17 -1.33 -2.10
C ASP A 39 5.19 -1.88 -3.53
N TYR A 40 5.50 -3.17 -3.69
CA TYR A 40 5.34 -3.84 -4.98
C TYR A 40 3.89 -3.85 -5.47
N GLN A 41 2.93 -4.12 -4.58
CA GLN A 41 1.50 -4.07 -4.91
C GLN A 41 1.04 -2.67 -5.30
N LYS A 42 1.49 -1.63 -4.58
CA LYS A 42 1.22 -0.22 -4.94
C LYS A 42 1.79 0.11 -6.33
N LEU A 43 3.05 -0.26 -6.59
CA LEU A 43 3.69 -0.04 -7.89
C LEU A 43 2.96 -0.77 -9.01
N SER A 44 2.55 -2.02 -8.78
CA SER A 44 1.76 -2.79 -9.72
C SER A 44 0.44 -2.10 -10.00
N PHE A 45 -0.30 -1.68 -8.96
CA PHE A 45 -1.57 -0.97 -9.12
C PHE A 45 -1.37 0.28 -9.97
N CYS A 46 -0.36 1.11 -9.67
CA CYS A 46 -0.09 2.32 -10.44
C CYS A 46 0.21 2.06 -11.93
N GLN A 47 0.77 0.90 -12.25
CA GLN A 47 1.16 0.53 -13.62
C GLN A 47 0.04 -0.17 -14.40
N THR A 48 -0.85 -0.90 -13.72
CA THR A 48 -1.83 -1.79 -14.36
C THR A 48 -3.27 -1.37 -14.19
N ALA A 49 -3.57 -0.47 -13.24
CA ALA A 49 -4.94 -0.09 -12.95
C ALA A 49 -5.60 0.63 -14.13
N THR A 50 -6.83 0.23 -14.40
CA THR A 50 -7.72 0.86 -15.37
C THR A 50 -8.24 2.21 -14.84
N PRO A 51 -8.71 3.12 -15.72
CA PRO A 51 -9.32 4.38 -15.28
C PRO A 51 -10.44 4.20 -14.26
N GLU A 52 -11.29 3.18 -14.43
CA GLU A 52 -12.39 2.87 -13.52
C GLU A 52 -11.90 2.43 -12.13
N GLU A 53 -10.84 1.62 -12.08
CA GLU A 53 -10.21 1.21 -10.81
C GLU A 53 -9.56 2.41 -10.10
N TRP A 54 -8.98 3.34 -10.85
CA TRP A 54 -8.45 4.60 -10.32
C TRP A 54 -9.52 5.48 -9.70
N ILE A 55 -10.65 5.66 -10.40
CA ILE A 55 -11.78 6.45 -9.90
C ILE A 55 -12.28 5.85 -8.59
N LYS A 56 -12.50 4.53 -8.56
CA LYS A 56 -12.96 3.84 -7.37
C LYS A 56 -11.99 3.98 -6.20
N ALA A 57 -10.68 3.76 -6.43
CA ALA A 57 -9.68 3.89 -5.38
C ALA A 57 -9.60 5.32 -4.82
N PHE A 58 -9.78 6.33 -5.68
CA PHE A 58 -9.85 7.72 -5.27
C PHE A 58 -11.08 8.01 -4.39
N GLU A 59 -12.27 7.53 -4.79
CA GLU A 59 -13.50 7.69 -4.01
C GLU A 59 -13.39 7.03 -2.64
N GLU A 60 -12.87 5.80 -2.56
CA GLU A 60 -12.63 5.09 -1.29
C GLU A 60 -11.64 5.86 -0.40
N TRP A 61 -10.58 6.40 -0.99
CA TRP A 61 -9.62 7.24 -0.26
C TRP A 61 -10.29 8.50 0.27
N ALA A 62 -11.04 9.22 -0.55
CA ALA A 62 -11.73 10.45 -0.13
C ALA A 62 -12.74 10.19 0.99
N GLU A 63 -13.53 9.12 0.88
CA GLU A 63 -14.54 8.76 1.87
C GLU A 63 -13.91 8.38 3.22
N SER A 64 -12.83 7.59 3.21
CA SER A 64 -12.09 7.22 4.44
C SER A 64 -11.46 8.42 5.18
N HIS A 65 -11.46 9.60 4.57
CA HIS A 65 -10.89 10.84 5.08
C HIS A 65 -11.94 11.93 5.33
N ARG A 66 -13.21 11.71 4.96
CA ARG A 66 -14.30 12.69 5.08
C ARG A 66 -14.55 13.12 6.54
N ASP A 67 -14.54 12.16 7.46
CA ASP A 67 -14.81 12.40 8.89
C ASP A 67 -13.56 12.78 9.69
N LYS A 68 -12.39 12.81 9.03
CA LYS A 68 -11.16 13.25 9.66
C LYS A 68 -11.14 14.78 9.61
N ASN A 69 -11.11 15.41 10.78
CA ASN A 69 -10.96 16.86 10.93
C ASN A 69 -9.55 17.31 10.52
N PHE A 70 -9.24 17.26 9.23
CA PHE A 70 -7.99 17.77 8.70
C PHE A 70 -8.00 19.30 8.76
N PRO A 71 -6.86 19.91 9.16
CA PRO A 71 -6.73 21.35 9.10
C PRO A 71 -6.90 21.81 7.64
N GLN A 72 -7.69 22.86 7.43
CA GLN A 72 -7.73 23.51 6.13
C GLN A 72 -6.37 24.16 5.88
N LEU A 73 -5.82 23.92 4.69
CA LEU A 73 -4.62 24.59 4.24
C LEU A 73 -4.92 26.07 3.98
N SER A 74 -3.99 26.95 4.35
CA SER A 74 -4.12 28.37 4.03
C SER A 74 -3.88 28.61 2.54
N ASP A 75 -4.37 29.73 2.00
CA ASP A 75 -4.12 30.11 0.59
C ASP A 75 -2.63 30.14 0.24
N GLN A 76 -1.78 30.46 1.22
CA GLN A 76 -0.32 30.44 1.06
C GLN A 76 0.22 29.00 0.92
N ASP A 77 -0.37 28.02 1.61
CA ASP A 77 0.09 26.62 1.57
C ASP A 77 -0.31 25.91 0.26
N ILE A 78 -1.39 26.37 -0.38
CA ILE A 78 -1.86 25.88 -1.70
C ILE A 78 -1.38 26.73 -2.88
N SER A 79 -0.76 27.89 -2.63
CA SER A 79 -0.25 28.76 -3.70
C SER A 79 0.86 28.06 -4.48
N ARG A 80 0.74 28.06 -5.81
CA ARG A 80 1.75 27.52 -6.71
C ARG A 80 3.09 28.25 -6.57
N GLU A 81 3.05 29.55 -6.38
CA GLU A 81 4.22 30.41 -6.15
C GLU A 81 4.91 30.09 -4.82
N SER A 82 4.15 29.65 -3.81
CA SER A 82 4.69 29.15 -2.54
C SER A 82 5.33 27.75 -2.69
N ILE A 83 4.65 26.84 -3.40
CA ILE A 83 5.11 25.44 -3.60
C ILE A 83 6.34 25.37 -4.52
N TYR A 84 6.39 26.19 -5.57
CA TYR A 84 7.44 26.12 -6.60
C TYR A 84 8.41 27.32 -6.58
N GLY A 85 8.19 28.32 -5.73
CA GLY A 85 9.03 29.52 -5.62
C GLY A 85 9.09 30.33 -6.93
N GLU A 86 10.17 31.08 -7.12
CA GLU A 86 10.46 31.84 -8.35
C GLU A 86 10.92 30.96 -9.54
N ARG A 87 10.67 29.64 -9.54
CA ARG A 87 11.00 28.76 -10.68
C ARG A 87 9.87 28.69 -11.72
N GLY A 88 9.13 29.79 -11.87
CA GLY A 88 8.09 29.99 -12.87
C GLY A 88 8.62 30.71 -14.10
#